data_AF-A0A841KYV4-F1
#
_entry.id   AF-A0A841KYV4-F1
#
_cell.length_a   1.000
_cell.length_b   1.000
_cell.length_c   1.000
_cell.angle_alpha   90.00
_cell.angle_beta   90.00
_cell.angle_gamma   90.00
#
_symmetry.space_group_name_H-M   'P 1'
#
loop_
_entity.id
_entity.type
_entity.pdbx_description
1 polymer ?
#
loop_
_entity_poly.entity_id
_entity_poly.type
_entity_poly.pdbx_seq_one_letter_code
_entity_poly.pdbx_strand_id
1 'polypeptide(L)' 'MKGKKIEVIVNKPNDEVVGKLMAKAWADIIESRINQLPQAQRLAAYDLIIEKLKKKGSHQ' A
#
# COMPACT_ATOMS: atom_id res chain seq x y z
N MET A 1 -14.39 8.36 33.93
CA MET A 1 -14.30 6.97 33.46
C MET A 1 -12.87 6.70 33.00
N LYS A 2 -12.15 5.76 33.64
CA LYS A 2 -10.80 5.36 33.17
C LYS A 2 -10.98 4.42 31.98
N GLY A 3 -10.52 4.82 30.80
CA GLY A 3 -10.63 4.00 29.58
C GLY A 3 -9.92 2.67 29.75
N LYS A 4 -10.62 1.56 29.48
CA LYS A 4 -10.00 0.23 29.45
C LYS A 4 -9.01 0.19 28.28
N LYS A 5 -7.78 -0.24 28.57
CA LYS A 5 -6.74 -0.45 27.56
C LYS A 5 -7.14 -1.68 26.74
N ILE A 6 -7.36 -1.50 25.44
CA ILE A 6 -7.61 -2.62 24.52
C ILE A 6 -6.24 -3.13 24.08
N GLU A 7 -5.90 -4.36 24.45
CA GLU A 7 -4.74 -5.06 23.90
C GLU A 7 -5.16 -5.80 22.63
N VAL A 8 -4.63 -5.36 21.49
CA VAL A 8 -4.84 -6.02 20.19
C VAL A 8 -3.67 -6.96 19.95
N ILE A 9 -3.93 -8.26 20.01
CA ILE A 9 -2.96 -9.29 19.66
C ILE A 9 -3.03 -9.50 18.15
N VAL A 10 -2.04 -8.99 17.43
CA VAL A 10 -1.92 -9.20 15.98
C VAL A 10 -1.23 -10.55 15.76
N ASN A 11 -1.98 -11.53 15.28
CA ASN A 11 -1.39 -12.80 14.85
C ASN A 11 -0.57 -12.54 13.58
N LYS A 12 0.75 -12.66 13.66
CA LYS A 12 1.69 -12.42 12.57
C LYS A 12 2.13 -13.77 11.97
N PRO A 13 1.45 -14.29 10.93
CA PRO A 13 1.75 -15.60 10.36
C PRO A 13 2.99 -15.50 9.45
N ASN A 14 4.20 -15.39 9.99
CA ASN A 14 5.46 -15.23 9.22
C ASN A 14 5.60 -13.93 8.38
N ASP A 15 6.85 -13.55 8.12
CA ASP A 15 7.20 -12.26 7.50
C ASP A 15 6.84 -12.18 6.02
N GLU A 16 6.85 -13.32 5.30
CA GLU A 16 6.52 -13.36 3.88
C GLU A 16 5.02 -13.09 3.66
N VAL A 17 4.15 -13.74 4.44
CA VAL A 17 2.70 -13.53 4.36
C VAL A 17 2.34 -12.11 4.75
N VAL A 18 2.99 -11.57 5.78
CA VAL A 18 2.80 -10.17 6.18
C VAL A 18 3.26 -9.22 5.08
N GLY A 19 4.39 -9.50 4.44
CA GLY A 19 4.87 -8.73 3.29
C GLY A 19 3.85 -8.72 2.15
N LYS A 20 3.27 -9.88 1.81
CA LYS A 20 2.22 -10.00 0.78
C LYS A 20 0.94 -9.25 1.16
N LEU A 21 0.50 -9.34 2.41
CA LEU A 21 -0.68 -8.62 2.91
C LEU A 21 -0.47 -7.11 2.85
N MET A 22 0.70 -6.63 3.28
CA MET A 22 1.04 -5.21 3.20
C MET A 22 1.09 -4.75 1.75
N ALA A 23 1.75 -5.50 0.85
CA ALA A 23 1.82 -5.16 -0.57
C ALA A 23 0.43 -5.07 -1.20
N LYS A 24 -0.47 -6.00 -0.88
CA LYS A 24 -1.86 -5.97 -1.33
C LYS A 24 -2.61 -4.74 -0.81
N ALA A 25 -2.52 -4.46 0.49
CA ALA A 25 -3.17 -3.29 1.09
C ALA A 25 -2.67 -1.98 0.45
N TRP A 26 -1.38 -1.86 0.16
CA TRP A 26 -0.83 -0.71 -0.55
C TRP A 26 -1.37 -0.59 -1.98
N ALA A 27 -1.45 -1.71 -2.71
CA ALA A 27 -2.02 -1.73 -4.06
C ALA A 27 -3.49 -1.26 -4.06
N ASP A 28 -4.30 -1.78 -3.13
CA ASP A 28 -5.72 -1.42 -2.99
C ASP A 28 -5.90 0.09 -2.67
N ILE A 29 -5.05 0.63 -1.78
CA ILE A 29 -5.05 2.07 -1.46
C ILE A 29 -4.68 2.91 -2.69
N ILE A 30 -3.66 2.51 -3.44
CA ILE A 30 -3.19 3.22 -4.63
C ILE A 30 -4.29 3.21 -5.70
N GLU A 31 -4.88 2.05 -5.98
CA GLU A 31 -5.97 1.91 -6.94
C GLU A 31 -7.17 2.77 -6.54
N SER A 32 -7.60 2.73 -5.28
CA SER A 32 -8.71 3.55 -4.79
C SER A 32 -8.46 5.05 -5.01
N ARG A 33 -7.25 5.53 -4.76
CA ARG A 33 -6.88 6.93 -4.99
C ARG A 33 -6.85 7.29 -6.48
N ILE A 34 -6.29 6.43 -7.33
CA ILE A 34 -6.23 6.69 -8.78
C ILE A 34 -7.63 6.69 -9.40
N ASN A 35 -8.52 5.82 -8.91
CA ASN A 35 -9.90 5.78 -9.39
C ASN A 35 -10.69 7.06 -9.11
N GLN A 36 -10.26 7.88 -8.15
CA GLN A 36 -10.84 9.21 -7.91
C GLN A 36 -10.40 10.26 -8.93
N LEU A 37 -9.35 9.99 -9.72
CA LEU A 37 -8.87 10.89 -10.76
C LEU A 37 -9.73 10.78 -12.03
N PRO A 38 -9.80 11.87 -12.84
CA PRO A 38 -10.36 11.82 -14.18
C PRO A 38 -9.67 10.76 -15.04
N GLN A 39 -10.42 10.06 -15.91
CA GLN A 39 -9.91 8.94 -16.70
C GLN A 39 -8.61 9.27 -17.46
N ALA A 40 -8.53 10.47 -18.04
CA ALA A 40 -7.36 10.94 -18.78
C ALA A 40 -6.08 11.03 -17.92
N GLN A 41 -6.21 11.19 -16.61
CA GLN A 41 -5.07 11.36 -15.69
C GLN A 41 -4.63 10.05 -15.03
N ARG A 42 -5.46 8.99 -15.09
CA ARG A 42 -5.17 7.71 -14.40
C ARG A 42 -3.93 7.02 -14.96
N LEU A 43 -3.79 6.97 -16.29
CA LEU A 43 -2.63 6.36 -16.94
C LEU A 43 -1.32 7.05 -16.54
N ALA A 44 -1.29 8.39 -16.61
CA ALA A 44 -0.13 9.17 -16.19
C ALA A 44 0.22 8.98 -14.71
N ALA A 45 -0.78 8.81 -13.85
CA ALA A 45 -0.56 8.51 -12.44
C ALA A 45 0.08 7.13 -12.23
N TYR A 46 -0.38 6.09 -12.96
CA TYR A 46 0.24 4.76 -12.92
C TYR A 46 1.68 4.79 -13.43
N ASP A 47 1.94 5.46 -14.55
CA ASP A 47 3.28 5.56 -15.14
C ASP A 47 4.28 6.19 -14.17
N LEU A 48 3.89 7.28 -13.50
CA LEU A 48 4.72 7.97 -12.52
C LEU A 48 5.00 7.12 -11.27
N ILE A 49 4.03 6.32 -10.83
CA ILE A 49 4.22 5.37 -9.72
C ILE A 49 5.21 4.27 -10.11
N ILE A 50 5.06 3.70 -11.31
CA ILE A 50 5.96 2.67 -11.84
C ILE A 50 7.39 3.22 -11.95
N GLU A 51 7.56 4.43 -12.48
CA GLU A 51 8.87 5.07 -12.61
C GLU A 51 9.56 5.25 -11.25
N LYS A 52 8.80 5.74 -10.25
CA LYS A 52 9.31 5.91 -8.88
C LYS A 52 9.71 4.58 -8.23
N LEU A 53 8.94 3.52 -8.45
CA LEU A 53 9.25 2.19 -7.94
C LEU A 53 10.51 1.61 -8.59
N LYS A 54 10.66 1.78 -9.91
CA LYS A 54 11.87 1.37 -10.65
C LYS A 54 13.12 2.10 -10.15
N LYS A 55 13.06 3.43 -9.99
CA LYS A 55 14.16 4.25 -9.46
C LYS A 55 14.58 3.86 -8.04
N LYS A 56 13.62 3.41 -7.23
CA LYS A 56 13.89 2.96 -5.86
C LYS A 56 14.52 1.55 -5.81
N GLY A 57 14.25 0.72 -6.81
CA GLY A 57 14.85 -0.62 -6.96
C GLY A 57 16.26 -0.63 -7.55
N SER A 58 16.70 0.45 -8.20
CA SER A 58 18.03 0.57 -8.82
C SER A 58 19.16 1.04 -7.88
N HIS A 59 18.90 1.10 -6.57
CA HIS A 59 19.90 1.41 -5.53
C HIS A 59 20.15 0.24 -4.57
N GLN A 60 19.94 -0.99 -5.03
CA GLN A 60 20.42 -2.21 -4.38
C GLN A 60 21.53 -2.84 -5.21
#